data_AF-A0ABD2NJA2-F1
#
_entry.id   AF-A0ABD2NJA2-F1
#
_cell.length_a   1.000
_cell.length_b   1.000
_cell.length_c   1.000
_cell.angle_alpha   90.00
_cell.angle_beta   90.00
_cell.angle_gamma   90.00
#
_symmetry.space_group_name_H-M   'P 1'
#
loop_
_entity.id
_entity.type
_entity.pdbx_description
1 polymer ?
#
loop_
_entity_poly.entity_id
_entity_poly.type
_entity_poly.pdbx_seq_one_letter_code
_entity_poly.pdbx_strand_id
1 'polypeptide(L)'
;MARYVYALRTLSKLVNVSTAFTAYNAYIHSRLRYGIVIWGNSSDILRLLLLQKRCICEILKLNKTQSCRAYFVERSMLTVVSLYVYEAIMFIVNSRDLFVETKPEHEHNARAKNDIRLPRFNHTYLQNNSVYALVKIYNHIPQEARGWPQNKLRRRLNSYLRRTPYYTLQEYFVDNICLG
;
A
#
# COMPACT_ATOMS: atom_id res chain seq x y z
N MET A 1 16.23 8.58 4.37
CA MET A 1 16.18 7.09 4.43
C MET A 1 17.55 6.42 4.43
N ALA A 2 18.55 6.89 3.66
CA ALA A 2 19.90 6.28 3.63
C ALA A 2 20.59 6.13 5.01
N ARG A 3 20.44 7.12 5.90
CA ARG A 3 20.92 7.02 7.30
C ARG A 3 20.38 5.81 8.07
N TYR A 4 19.13 5.42 7.81
CA TYR A 4 18.51 4.26 8.47
C TYR A 4 19.06 2.95 7.92
N VAL A 5 19.41 2.90 6.63
CA VAL A 5 20.10 1.75 6.03
C VAL A 5 21.45 1.52 6.71
N TYR A 6 22.23 2.60 6.87
CA TYR A 6 23.53 2.53 7.57
C TYR A 6 23.37 2.08 9.02
N ALA A 7 22.43 2.70 9.76
CA ALA A 7 22.16 2.35 11.14
C ALA A 7 21.74 0.87 11.28
N LEU A 8 20.85 0.38 10.41
CA LEU A 8 20.45 -1.03 10.39
C LEU A 8 21.59 -1.97 10.05
N ARG A 9 22.47 -1.60 9.12
CA ARG A 9 23.66 -2.39 8.79
C ARG A 9 24.60 -2.54 9.98
N THR A 10 24.77 -1.49 10.76
CA THR A 10 25.59 -1.55 11.98
C THR A 10 24.91 -2.38 13.06
N LEU A 11 23.60 -2.20 13.24
CA LEU A 11 22.79 -3.01 14.17
C LEU A 11 22.81 -4.50 13.81
N SER A 12 22.63 -4.86 12.53
CA SER A 12 22.56 -6.26 12.08
C SER A 12 23.87 -7.04 12.26
N LYS A 13 24.99 -6.34 12.53
CA LYS A 13 26.25 -6.98 12.92
C LYS A 13 26.29 -7.39 14.39
N LEU A 14 25.50 -6.73 15.23
CA LEU A 14 25.53 -6.88 16.70
C LEU A 14 24.34 -7.67 17.23
N VAL A 15 23.19 -7.63 16.55
CA VAL A 15 21.95 -8.25 17.03
C VAL A 15 21.46 -9.38 16.12
N ASN A 16 20.60 -10.23 16.68
CA ASN A 16 19.88 -11.25 15.94
C ASN A 16 18.99 -10.65 14.85
N VAL A 17 18.77 -11.41 13.77
CA VAL A 17 17.95 -11.01 12.61
C VAL A 17 16.54 -10.59 13.04
N SER A 18 15.92 -11.32 13.96
CA SER A 18 14.58 -10.98 14.49
C SER A 18 14.54 -9.60 15.14
N THR A 19 15.52 -9.31 16.00
CA THR A 19 15.66 -8.00 16.68
C THR A 19 15.92 -6.87 15.68
N ALA A 20 16.73 -7.12 14.65
CA ALA A 20 16.96 -6.15 13.58
C ALA A 20 15.68 -5.82 12.79
N PHE A 21 14.82 -6.81 12.54
CA PHE A 21 13.52 -6.57 11.91
C PHE A 21 12.56 -5.79 12.80
N THR A 22 12.57 -6.03 14.12
CA THR A 22 11.82 -5.21 15.08
C THR A 22 12.28 -3.75 15.03
N ALA A 23 13.59 -3.50 15.01
CA ALA A 23 14.13 -2.15 14.86
C ALA A 23 13.73 -1.51 13.51
N TYR A 24 13.78 -2.29 12.41
CA TYR A 24 13.28 -1.84 11.11
C TYR A 24 11.81 -1.40 11.18
N ASN A 25 10.95 -2.21 11.82
CA ASN A 25 9.53 -1.91 11.94
C ASN A 25 9.29 -0.65 12.79
N ALA A 26 10.02 -0.51 13.89
CA ALA A 26 9.90 0.63 14.80
C ALA A 26 10.35 1.96 14.16
N TYR A 27 11.46 1.96 13.40
CA TYR A 27 12.06 3.21 12.90
C TYR A 27 11.72 3.55 11.45
N ILE A 28 11.63 2.55 10.57
CA ILE A 28 11.46 2.76 9.12
C ILE A 28 10.01 2.56 8.73
N HIS A 29 9.40 1.43 9.13
CA HIS A 29 8.02 1.14 8.72
C HIS A 29 7.03 2.15 9.28
N SER A 30 7.18 2.57 10.55
CA SER A 30 6.39 3.65 11.16
C SER A 30 6.46 4.96 10.35
N ARG A 31 7.65 5.35 9.90
CA ARG A 31 7.88 6.54 9.08
C ARG A 31 7.32 6.40 7.67
N LEU A 32 7.45 5.23 7.06
CA LEU A 32 6.86 4.93 5.76
C LEU A 32 5.33 4.99 5.80
N ARG A 33 4.73 4.55 6.90
CA ARG A 33 3.28 4.58 7.08
C ARG A 33 2.75 5.99 7.29
N TYR A 34 3.55 6.86 7.89
CA TYR A 34 3.15 8.23 8.20
C TYR A 34 2.86 9.04 6.92
N GLY A 35 1.61 9.50 6.79
CA GLY A 35 1.18 10.35 5.69
C GLY A 35 1.19 9.68 4.31
N ILE A 36 1.34 8.36 4.22
CA ILE A 36 1.49 7.65 2.93
C ILE A 36 0.31 7.86 1.98
N VAL A 37 -0.89 8.10 2.51
CA VAL A 37 -2.09 8.44 1.74
C VAL A 37 -1.90 9.73 0.92
N ILE A 38 -1.11 10.67 1.43
CA ILE A 38 -0.90 12.00 0.83
C ILE A 38 0.18 11.92 -0.26
N TRP A 39 1.33 11.30 0.04
CA TRP A 39 2.50 11.30 -0.84
C TRP A 39 2.69 9.99 -1.62
N GLY A 40 1.92 8.94 -1.35
CA GLY A 40 2.11 7.60 -1.94
C GLY A 40 1.83 7.52 -3.44
N ASN A 41 1.10 8.48 -4.02
CA ASN A 41 0.90 8.59 -5.46
C ASN A 41 2.10 9.18 -6.22
N SER A 42 3.15 9.62 -5.52
CA SER A 42 4.34 10.24 -6.13
C SER A 42 5.30 9.21 -6.72
N SER A 43 6.17 9.67 -7.63
CA SER A 43 7.28 8.87 -8.17
C SER A 43 8.30 8.46 -7.10
N ASP A 44 8.35 9.16 -5.97
CA ASP A 44 9.24 8.86 -4.85
C ASP A 44 8.94 7.52 -4.18
N ILE A 45 7.74 6.95 -4.36
CA ILE A 45 7.39 5.65 -3.79
C ILE A 45 8.33 4.53 -4.29
N LEU A 46 8.76 4.60 -5.55
CA LEU A 46 9.70 3.64 -6.14
C LEU A 46 11.10 3.79 -5.51
N ARG A 47 11.53 5.04 -5.27
CA ARG A 47 12.79 5.32 -4.57
C ARG A 47 12.75 4.78 -3.14
N LEU A 48 11.63 4.94 -2.45
CA LEU A 48 11.42 4.41 -1.10
C LEU A 48 11.38 2.88 -1.10
N LEU A 49 10.80 2.24 -2.12
CA LEU A 49 10.83 0.78 -2.28
C LEU A 49 12.26 0.26 -2.44
N LEU A 50 13.08 0.92 -3.26
CA LEU A 50 14.49 0.55 -3.42
C LEU A 50 15.26 0.65 -2.09
N LEU A 51 14.99 1.70 -1.31
CA LEU A 51 15.59 1.87 0.02
C LEU A 51 15.09 0.81 1.01
N GLN A 52 13.80 0.46 0.94
CA GLN A 52 13.18 -0.61 1.74
C GLN A 52 13.86 -1.96 1.45
N LYS A 53 14.02 -2.31 0.17
CA LYS A 53 14.72 -3.51 -0.28
C LYS A 53 16.17 -3.54 0.22
N ARG A 54 16.88 -2.41 0.10
CA ARG A 54 18.24 -2.29 0.63
C ARG A 54 18.31 -2.58 2.13
N CYS A 55 17.37 -2.07 2.93
CA CYS A 55 17.33 -2.37 4.36
C CYS A 55 17.20 -3.88 4.63
N ILE A 56 16.31 -4.56 3.89
CA ILE A 56 16.09 -6.00 4.03
C ILE A 56 17.34 -6.78 3.61
N CYS A 57 17.96 -6.41 2.49
CA CYS A 57 19.22 -7.01 2.04
C CYS A 57 20.33 -6.87 3.09
N GLU A 58 20.48 -5.70 3.72
CA GLU A 58 21.51 -5.47 4.74
C GLU A 58 21.25 -6.25 6.05
N ILE A 59 19.98 -6.43 6.43
CA ILE A 59 19.61 -7.25 7.60
C ILE A 59 19.89 -8.73 7.34
N LEU A 60 19.52 -9.22 6.15
CA LEU A 60 19.64 -10.64 5.77
C LEU A 60 21.00 -10.98 5.14
N LYS A 61 21.90 -10.01 4.98
CA LYS A 61 23.21 -10.13 4.31
C LYS A 61 23.11 -10.73 2.90
N LEU A 62 22.07 -10.34 2.16
CA LEU A 62 21.79 -10.82 0.81
C LEU A 62 22.61 -10.07 -0.24
N ASN A 63 22.78 -10.72 -1.39
CA ASN A 63 23.39 -10.07 -2.55
C ASN A 63 22.47 -8.96 -3.09
N LYS A 64 23.06 -7.83 -3.48
CA LYS A 64 22.32 -6.63 -3.93
C LYS A 64 21.47 -6.85 -5.19
N THR A 65 21.76 -7.90 -5.95
CA THR A 65 21.08 -8.28 -7.20
C THR A 65 19.91 -9.23 -7.00
N GLN A 66 19.78 -9.85 -5.82
CA GLN A 66 18.72 -10.82 -5.56
C GLN A 66 17.35 -10.14 -5.39
N SER A 67 16.30 -10.82 -5.85
CA SER A 67 14.93 -10.34 -5.66
C SER A 67 14.51 -10.46 -4.20
N CYS A 68 14.11 -9.34 -3.60
CA CYS A 68 13.62 -9.33 -2.22
C CYS A 68 12.18 -9.85 -2.06
N ARG A 69 11.46 -10.21 -3.14
CA ARG A 69 10.01 -10.51 -3.09
C ARG A 69 9.70 -11.68 -2.15
N ALA A 70 10.47 -12.76 -2.25
CA ALA A 70 10.29 -13.94 -1.40
C ALA A 70 10.41 -13.60 0.09
N TYR A 71 11.36 -12.74 0.45
CA TYR A 71 11.58 -12.33 1.85
C TYR A 71 10.47 -11.43 2.40
N PHE A 72 9.81 -10.63 1.56
CA PHE A 72 8.61 -9.91 1.97
C PHE A 72 7.50 -10.89 2.36
N VAL A 73 7.30 -11.96 1.60
CA VAL A 73 6.29 -13.00 1.91
C VAL A 73 6.68 -13.78 3.16
N GLU A 74 7.92 -14.28 3.23
CA GLU A 74 8.45 -15.07 4.35
C GLU A 74 8.33 -14.31 5.68
N ARG A 75 8.71 -13.02 5.69
CA ARG A 75 8.63 -12.16 6.89
C ARG A 75 7.25 -11.54 7.08
N SER A 76 6.28 -11.87 6.23
CA SER A 76 4.94 -11.30 6.23
C SER A 76 4.98 -9.77 6.25
N MET A 77 5.84 -9.13 5.45
CA MET A 77 6.03 -7.68 5.42
C MET A 77 5.34 -7.06 4.20
N LEU A 78 4.78 -5.86 4.39
CA LEU A 78 4.26 -5.07 3.27
C LEU A 78 5.39 -4.28 2.61
N THR A 79 5.42 -4.30 1.27
CA THR A 79 6.17 -3.32 0.49
C THR A 79 5.56 -1.93 0.71
N VAL A 80 6.31 -0.86 0.46
CA VAL A 80 5.77 0.50 0.56
C VAL A 80 4.58 0.71 -0.38
N VAL A 81 4.56 0.04 -1.54
CA VAL A 81 3.44 0.10 -2.49
C VAL A 81 2.22 -0.63 -1.96
N SER A 82 2.38 -1.87 -1.46
CA SER A 82 1.28 -2.60 -0.82
C SER A 82 0.78 -1.88 0.44
N LEU A 83 1.67 -1.21 1.18
CA LEU A 83 1.31 -0.38 2.34
C LEU A 83 0.47 0.84 1.90
N TYR A 84 0.85 1.49 0.80
CA TYR A 84 0.06 2.61 0.25
C TYR A 84 -1.32 2.14 -0.18
N VAL A 85 -1.42 1.02 -0.91
CA VAL A 85 -2.71 0.41 -1.30
C VAL A 85 -3.57 0.13 -0.06
N TYR A 86 -2.99 -0.51 0.97
CA TYR A 86 -3.70 -0.81 2.20
C TYR A 86 -4.24 0.45 2.90
N GLU A 87 -3.38 1.45 3.13
CA GLU A 87 -3.78 2.69 3.79
C GLU A 87 -4.77 3.51 2.95
N ALA A 88 -4.63 3.51 1.63
CA ALA A 88 -5.56 4.19 0.72
C ALA A 88 -6.99 3.64 0.84
N ILE A 89 -7.11 2.32 0.87
CA ILE A 89 -8.39 1.62 1.00
C ILE A 89 -8.99 1.89 2.37
N MET A 90 -8.18 1.74 3.43
CA MET A 90 -8.65 1.96 4.80
C MET A 90 -9.04 3.43 5.03
N PHE A 91 -8.36 4.39 4.40
CA PHE A 91 -8.69 5.80 4.50
C PHE A 91 -10.09 6.10 3.95
N ILE A 92 -10.44 5.56 2.78
CA ILE A 92 -11.77 5.71 2.19
C ILE A 92 -12.83 5.03 3.05
N VAL A 93 -12.54 3.84 3.57
CA VAL A 93 -13.48 3.10 4.43
C VAL A 93 -13.75 3.83 5.75
N ASN A 94 -12.73 4.49 6.31
CA ASN A 94 -12.86 5.24 7.56
C ASN A 94 -13.55 6.60 7.35
N SER A 95 -13.39 7.19 6.16
CA SER A 95 -13.86 8.54 5.85
C SER A 95 -14.99 8.52 4.82
N ARG A 96 -15.83 7.47 4.83
CA ARG A 96 -16.87 7.25 3.80
C ARG A 96 -17.75 8.49 3.61
N ASP A 97 -18.07 9.20 4.68
CA ASP A 97 -18.95 10.36 4.66
C ASP A 97 -18.42 11.46 3.72
N LEU A 98 -17.10 11.66 3.65
CA LEU A 98 -16.46 12.63 2.74
C LEU A 98 -16.54 12.25 1.26
N PHE A 99 -16.85 10.98 0.95
CA PHE A 99 -16.87 10.43 -0.41
C PHE A 99 -18.28 10.06 -0.89
N VAL A 100 -19.29 10.07 -0.01
CA VAL A 100 -20.66 9.62 -0.31
C VAL A 100 -21.50 10.70 -1.02
N GLU A 101 -21.14 11.99 -0.92
CA GLU A 101 -21.88 13.12 -1.52
C GLU A 101 -21.97 13.09 -3.06
N THR A 102 -21.23 12.23 -3.77
CA THR A 102 -21.25 12.13 -5.25
C THR A 102 -22.26 11.11 -5.81
N LYS A 103 -23.30 10.74 -5.06
CA LYS A 103 -24.42 9.93 -5.58
C LYS A 103 -25.57 10.83 -6.06
N PRO A 104 -25.80 11.02 -7.38
CA PRO A 104 -27.06 11.59 -7.85
C PRO A 104 -28.19 10.57 -7.72
N GLU A 105 -29.35 11.04 -7.26
CA GLU A 105 -30.64 10.34 -7.23
C GLU A 105 -31.20 10.09 -8.63
N HIS A 106 -30.53 9.31 -9.48
CA HIS A 106 -31.11 8.94 -10.79
C HIS A 106 -31.06 7.42 -11.03
N GLU A 107 -32.25 6.85 -11.17
CA GLU A 107 -32.62 5.42 -11.25
C GLU A 107 -32.22 4.74 -12.56
N HIS A 108 -30.93 4.71 -12.91
CA HIS A 108 -30.45 3.87 -14.00
C HIS A 108 -29.42 2.86 -13.50
N ASN A 109 -29.80 1.58 -13.55
CA ASN A 109 -29.00 0.44 -13.11
C ASN A 109 -27.85 0.16 -14.11
N ALA A 110 -26.73 0.85 -13.93
CA ALA A 110 -25.46 0.51 -14.58
C ALA A 110 -24.51 -0.15 -13.56
N ARG A 111 -23.66 -1.09 -14.00
CA ARG A 111 -22.67 -1.81 -13.16
C ARG A 111 -21.74 -0.87 -12.36
N ALA A 112 -21.61 0.39 -12.78
CA ALA A 112 -20.89 1.47 -12.11
C ALA A 112 -21.63 2.13 -10.92
N LYS A 113 -22.84 1.67 -10.57
CA LYS A 113 -23.66 2.25 -9.48
C LYS A 113 -23.06 2.05 -8.08
N ASN A 114 -22.22 1.03 -7.91
CA ASN A 114 -21.55 0.70 -6.65
C ASN A 114 -20.12 1.25 -6.54
N ASP A 115 -19.62 1.93 -7.58
CA ASP A 115 -18.31 2.59 -7.56
C ASP A 115 -18.44 3.98 -6.98
N ILE A 116 -17.45 4.40 -6.20
CA ILE A 116 -17.34 5.81 -5.81
C ILE A 116 -17.00 6.56 -7.10
N ARG A 117 -17.83 7.54 -7.49
CA ARG A 117 -17.56 8.34 -8.69
C ARG A 117 -16.24 9.08 -8.48
N LEU A 118 -15.30 8.88 -9.40
CA LEU A 118 -14.06 9.64 -9.42
C LEU A 118 -14.41 11.13 -9.56
N PRO A 119 -13.81 12.02 -8.75
CA PRO A 119 -13.99 13.45 -8.96
C PRO A 119 -13.56 13.79 -10.40
N ARG A 120 -14.50 14.32 -11.19
CA ARG A 120 -14.25 14.69 -12.58
C ARG A 120 -13.41 15.95 -12.61
N PHE A 121 -12.12 15.77 -12.85
CA PHE A 121 -11.24 16.89 -13.12
C PHE A 121 -10.88 16.93 -14.61
N ASN A 122 -11.09 18.10 -15.23
CA ASN A 122 -10.81 18.32 -16.65
C ASN A 122 -9.30 18.35 -16.96
N HIS A 123 -8.46 18.58 -15.95
CA HIS A 123 -7.00 18.62 -16.09
C HIS A 123 -6.34 17.34 -15.54
N THR A 124 -5.39 16.78 -16.30
CA THR A 124 -4.50 15.67 -15.89
C THR A 124 -3.72 15.96 -14.60
N TYR A 125 -3.37 17.22 -14.35
CA TYR A 125 -2.75 17.66 -13.09
C TYR A 125 -3.64 17.41 -11.87
N LEU A 126 -4.95 17.64 -12.02
CA LEU A 126 -5.94 17.39 -10.98
C LEU A 126 -6.36 15.90 -10.92
N GLN A 127 -6.17 15.13 -11.99
CA GLN A 127 -6.26 13.67 -11.96
C GLN A 127 -5.07 13.02 -11.22
N ASN A 128 -3.94 13.71 -11.08
CA ASN A 128 -2.85 13.33 -10.19
C ASN A 128 -3.13 13.65 -8.70
N ASN A 129 -4.30 14.21 -8.38
CA ASN A 129 -4.72 14.43 -7.00
C ASN A 129 -4.74 13.10 -6.25
N SER A 130 -4.15 13.11 -5.04
CA SER A 130 -4.20 12.00 -4.08
C SER A 130 -5.59 11.36 -4.04
N VAL A 131 -6.65 12.17 -3.91
CA VAL A 131 -8.06 11.73 -3.87
C VAL A 131 -8.46 10.84 -5.05
N TYR A 132 -8.07 11.21 -6.28
CA TYR A 132 -8.39 10.42 -7.47
C TYR A 132 -7.70 9.04 -7.41
N ALA A 133 -6.43 9.02 -7.04
CA ALA A 133 -5.67 7.78 -6.90
C ALA A 133 -6.27 6.87 -5.81
N LEU A 134 -6.67 7.43 -4.66
CA LEU A 134 -7.31 6.69 -3.58
C LEU A 134 -8.60 6.02 -4.07
N VAL A 135 -9.49 6.78 -4.70
CA VAL A 135 -10.77 6.27 -5.21
C VAL A 135 -10.55 5.20 -6.28
N LYS A 136 -9.58 5.39 -7.18
CA LYS A 136 -9.20 4.40 -8.18
C LYS A 136 -8.71 3.11 -7.54
N ILE A 137 -7.87 3.19 -6.51
CA ILE A 137 -7.37 2.01 -5.78
C ILE A 137 -8.53 1.27 -5.09
N TYR A 138 -9.44 1.99 -4.44
CA TYR A 138 -10.60 1.41 -3.76
C TYR A 138 -11.57 0.74 -4.73
N ASN A 139 -11.86 1.37 -5.87
CA ASN A 139 -12.75 0.81 -6.88
C ASN A 139 -12.16 -0.44 -7.57
N HIS A 140 -10.86 -0.70 -7.47
CA HIS A 140 -10.27 -1.93 -8.01
C HIS A 140 -10.58 -3.18 -7.16
N ILE A 141 -10.99 -3.01 -5.91
CA ILE A 141 -11.33 -4.13 -5.01
C ILE A 141 -12.69 -4.74 -5.41
N PRO A 142 -12.87 -6.08 -5.29
CA PRO A 142 -14.15 -6.75 -5.49
C PRO A 142 -15.30 -6.09 -4.73
N GLN A 143 -16.44 -5.94 -5.40
CA GLN A 143 -17.64 -5.32 -4.80
C GLN A 143 -18.09 -6.04 -3.53
N GLU A 144 -17.94 -7.38 -3.48
CA GLU A 144 -18.24 -8.19 -2.30
C GLU A 144 -17.48 -7.71 -1.06
N ALA A 145 -16.21 -7.35 -1.22
CA ALA A 145 -15.36 -6.93 -0.11
C ALA A 145 -15.66 -5.49 0.35
N ARG A 146 -16.25 -4.65 -0.52
CA ARG A 146 -16.65 -3.27 -0.18
C ARG A 146 -17.83 -3.23 0.81
N GLY A 147 -18.66 -4.28 0.83
CA GLY A 147 -19.77 -4.44 1.76
C GLY A 147 -19.39 -5.10 3.09
N TRP A 148 -18.15 -5.57 3.25
CA TRP A 148 -17.75 -6.24 4.48
C TRP A 148 -17.61 -5.29 5.67
N PRO A 149 -17.76 -5.79 6.91
CA PRO A 149 -17.37 -5.06 8.10
C PRO A 149 -15.91 -4.64 8.01
N GLN A 150 -15.61 -3.40 8.42
CA GLN A 150 -14.26 -2.81 8.36
C GLN A 150 -13.19 -3.74 8.95
N ASN A 151 -13.48 -4.42 10.07
CA ASN A 151 -12.56 -5.37 10.70
C ASN A 151 -12.25 -6.58 9.82
N LYS A 152 -13.25 -7.13 9.12
CA LYS A 152 -13.08 -8.26 8.21
C LYS A 152 -12.24 -7.85 7.00
N LEU A 153 -12.58 -6.71 6.39
CA LEU A 153 -11.84 -6.14 5.26
C LEU A 153 -10.39 -5.87 5.63
N ARG A 154 -10.14 -5.21 6.77
CA ARG A 154 -8.79 -4.91 7.28
C ARG A 154 -7.93 -6.16 7.39
N ARG A 155 -8.46 -7.24 7.97
CA ARG A 155 -7.72 -8.51 8.14
C ARG A 155 -7.44 -9.19 6.81
N ARG A 156 -8.46 -9.32 5.96
CA ARG A 156 -8.36 -10.02 4.66
C ARG A 156 -7.43 -9.30 3.71
N LEU A 157 -7.57 -7.98 3.60
CA LEU A 157 -6.70 -7.15 2.77
C LEU A 157 -5.24 -7.21 3.23
N ASN A 158 -5.00 -7.06 4.53
CA ASN A 158 -3.64 -7.13 5.07
C ASN A 158 -3.00 -8.52 4.86
N SER A 159 -3.78 -9.60 5.00
CA SER A 159 -3.31 -10.96 4.72
C SER A 159 -2.97 -11.15 3.24
N TYR A 160 -3.85 -10.70 2.34
CA TYR A 160 -3.65 -10.80 0.90
C TYR A 160 -2.40 -10.04 0.44
N LEU A 161 -2.28 -8.76 0.81
CA LEU A 161 -1.17 -7.90 0.41
C LEU A 161 0.21 -8.33 0.95
N ARG A 162 0.25 -9.14 2.02
CA ARG A 162 1.49 -9.76 2.52
C ARG A 162 1.90 -10.99 1.70
N ARG A 163 0.94 -11.67 1.08
CA ARG A 163 1.19 -12.80 0.17
C ARG A 163 1.55 -12.34 -1.24
N THR A 164 1.01 -11.19 -1.66
CA THR A 164 1.27 -10.57 -2.98
C THR A 164 2.02 -9.24 -2.82
N PRO A 165 3.37 -9.25 -2.72
CA PRO A 165 4.15 -8.03 -2.59
C PRO A 165 4.23 -7.30 -3.94
N TYR A 166 3.48 -6.20 -4.08
CA TYR A 166 3.52 -5.34 -5.26
C TYR A 166 4.73 -4.40 -5.22
N TYR A 167 5.42 -4.24 -6.35
CA TYR A 167 6.52 -3.29 -6.51
C TYR A 167 6.09 -2.03 -7.26
N THR A 168 4.99 -2.08 -7.99
CA THR A 168 4.40 -0.92 -8.68
C THR A 168 2.89 -0.95 -8.51
N LEU A 169 2.24 0.23 -8.64
CA LEU A 169 0.77 0.29 -8.65
C LEU A 169 0.17 -0.36 -9.91
N GLN A 170 0.93 -0.42 -11.00
CA GLN A 170 0.48 -1.12 -12.21
C GLN A 170 0.31 -2.62 -11.95
N GLU A 171 1.23 -3.25 -11.22
CA GLU A 171 1.08 -4.65 -10.80
C GLU A 171 -0.21 -4.87 -10.02
N TYR A 172 -0.58 -3.94 -9.14
CA TYR A 172 -1.85 -4.00 -8.40
C TYR A 172 -3.08 -3.92 -9.31
N PHE A 173 -3.07 -3.02 -10.30
CA PHE A 173 -4.22 -2.84 -11.20
C PHE A 173 -4.38 -3.95 -12.25
N VAL A 174 -3.29 -4.65 -12.59
CA VAL A 174 -3.34 -5.81 -13.49
C VAL A 174 -3.78 -7.08 -12.73
N ASP A 175 -3.55 -7.13 -11.42
CA ASP A 175 -3.89 -8.28 -10.61
C ASP A 175 -5.41 -8.40 -10.38
N ASN A 176 -5.91 -9.63 -10.48
CA ASN A 176 -7.30 -9.97 -10.20
C ASN A 176 -7.44 -10.26 -8.71
N ILE A 177 -7.84 -9.24 -7.96
CA ILE A 177 -7.89 -9.31 -6.50
C ILE A 177 -8.98 -10.29 -6.05
N CYS A 178 -8.55 -11.35 -5.35
CA CYS A 178 -9.44 -12.32 -4.72
C CYS A 178 -9.22 -12.32 -3.21
N LEU A 179 -10.17 -11.78 -2.44
CA LEU A 179 -10.07 -11.64 -0.97
C LEU A 179 -10.73 -12.82 -0.18
N GLY A 180 -11.06 -13.91 -0.89
CA GLY A 180 -11.73 -15.12 -0.37
C GLY A 180 -11.06 -15.79 0.81
#